data_AF-A0AAD5S5Y5-F1
#
_entry.id   AF-A0AAD5S5Y5-F1
#
_cell.length_a   1.000
_cell.length_b   1.000
_cell.length_c   1.000
_cell.angle_alpha   90.00
_cell.angle_beta   90.00
_cell.angle_gamma   90.00
#
_symmetry.space_group_name_H-M   'P 1'
#
loop_
_entity.id
_entity.type
_entity.pdbx_description
1 polymer ?
#
loop_
_entity_poly.entity_id
_entity_poly.type
_entity_poly.pdbx_seq_one_letter_code
_entity_poly.pdbx_strand_id
1 'polypeptide(L)'
;MPRPDGTYSYGRSGRGYHGGAAGGAGGHGRGRGAYYKEKYGGGRSREQRNDSVSNLVEPTTTGPESIRNISDLVATLHSIDRSGYGAYKEIKGAYSFPNGVELRIDNVQSDPYAPPSKMRVRVPQQLAGFPDTLYSSRIRRIALEHYITRAFWNFVHSEQLDVAHKNTGWSGSKGADFNIDKPGQQVLERSSVDISREYVEAKFTLGLPAQGRNILGRQAVALLMEQLPRIVNTSMMFQAFNVQDVTNFVNCIEDQEALRRAIKEAGLIAFIRNGAILPRQSGASDLPMQTTKTIPFQTPQTLSKTFKLPNRGTITGMAIPAGITLIAGGGFHGKSTLLDALQLGVYNHVPGDGREFVVADQSLMKIRAEDGRSVKGVDISPFIGVLPFGQGTERFSTADASGSTSMAANIQEALETGCTGFLFDEDTCATNFLIRDLRMQMLISKENEPITPLISKIRSLYTEQNCSSILVVGGSGSYLDVADLVISMESYVPNKS
;
A
#
# COMPACT_ATOMS: atom_id res chain seq x y z
N MET A 1 35.69 -29.27 66.24
CA MET A 1 35.67 -29.94 64.91
C MET A 1 35.81 -28.85 63.84
N PRO A 2 36.97 -28.77 63.16
CA PRO A 2 37.24 -27.74 62.17
C PRO A 2 36.90 -28.19 60.74
N ARG A 3 36.67 -27.18 59.89
CA ARG A 3 36.11 -27.21 58.53
C ARG A 3 37.11 -27.69 57.45
N PRO A 4 36.59 -28.27 56.37
CA PRO A 4 37.02 -28.01 54.98
C PRO A 4 35.78 -27.79 54.07
N ASP A 5 35.77 -27.39 52.80
CA ASP A 5 36.68 -26.83 51.78
C ASP A 5 35.73 -26.39 50.64
N GLY A 6 36.14 -25.46 49.76
CA GLY A 6 35.38 -25.19 48.53
C GLY A 6 35.64 -23.85 47.86
N THR A 7 36.82 -23.70 47.27
CA THR A 7 37.21 -22.61 46.37
C THR A 7 36.59 -22.77 44.98
N TYR A 8 36.05 -21.68 44.40
CA TYR A 8 35.72 -21.60 42.97
C TYR A 8 36.57 -20.51 42.31
N SER A 9 37.21 -20.88 41.19
CA SER A 9 38.22 -20.09 40.47
C SER A 9 37.61 -19.13 39.45
N TYR A 10 38.25 -17.97 39.30
CA TYR A 10 38.05 -17.02 38.21
C TYR A 10 38.97 -17.37 37.03
N GLY A 11 38.40 -17.57 35.84
CA GLY A 11 39.13 -17.75 34.59
C GLY A 11 39.07 -16.49 33.70
N ARG A 12 40.18 -15.75 33.64
CA ARG A 12 40.49 -14.73 32.62
C ARG A 12 41.33 -15.39 31.53
N SER A 13 40.99 -15.25 30.25
CA SER A 13 41.97 -15.44 29.18
C SER A 13 41.61 -14.60 27.94
N GLY A 14 42.50 -13.66 27.64
CA GLY A 14 42.58 -12.99 26.35
C GLY A 14 43.59 -13.69 25.44
N ARG A 15 43.38 -13.59 24.13
CA ARG A 15 44.33 -13.78 23.02
C ARG A 15 43.81 -12.90 21.87
N GLY A 16 44.56 -12.05 21.19
CA GLY A 16 45.98 -12.06 20.87
C GLY A 16 46.13 -12.29 19.36
N TYR A 17 46.12 -11.21 18.57
CA TYR A 17 46.40 -11.24 17.12
C TYR A 17 47.91 -11.34 16.89
N HIS A 18 48.35 -12.36 16.15
CA HIS A 18 49.72 -12.48 15.64
C HIS A 18 49.75 -12.24 14.13
N GLY A 19 50.76 -11.48 13.69
CA GLY A 19 51.15 -11.32 12.28
C GLY A 19 52.49 -12.02 11.96
N GLY A 20 52.79 -12.09 10.66
CA GLY A 20 54.05 -12.57 10.05
C GLY A 20 53.78 -13.55 8.89
N ALA A 21 53.86 -13.14 7.61
CA ALA A 21 55.01 -13.24 6.68
C ALA A 21 55.30 -14.71 6.24
N ALA A 22 55.57 -15.13 5.00
CA ALA A 22 56.01 -14.52 3.74
C ALA A 22 55.86 -15.54 2.56
N GLY A 23 56.12 -15.12 1.32
CA GLY A 23 56.66 -15.98 0.25
C GLY A 23 55.77 -16.20 -0.98
N GLY A 24 56.19 -15.70 -2.16
CA GLY A 24 55.47 -15.82 -3.44
C GLY A 24 56.06 -16.83 -4.43
N ALA A 25 55.35 -17.09 -5.54
CA ALA A 25 55.85 -17.28 -6.92
C ALA A 25 54.73 -17.75 -7.89
N GLY A 26 54.54 -16.99 -8.98
CA GLY A 26 54.40 -17.48 -10.37
C GLY A 26 53.08 -18.08 -10.91
N GLY A 27 52.52 -17.47 -11.98
CA GLY A 27 51.70 -18.19 -12.98
C GLY A 27 50.61 -17.38 -13.68
N HIS A 28 50.84 -16.99 -14.95
CA HIS A 28 49.95 -16.21 -15.83
C HIS A 28 48.62 -16.88 -16.23
N GLY A 29 47.55 -16.09 -16.43
CA GLY A 29 46.32 -16.52 -17.12
C GLY A 29 45.36 -15.36 -17.44
N ARG A 30 45.28 -14.97 -18.72
CA ARG A 30 44.66 -13.76 -19.30
C ARG A 30 43.14 -13.61 -19.07
N GLY A 31 42.70 -12.38 -18.77
CA GLY A 31 41.31 -11.98 -18.62
C GLY A 31 40.54 -11.81 -19.95
N ARG A 32 39.29 -12.30 -19.97
CA ARG A 32 38.30 -12.10 -21.05
C ARG A 32 37.48 -10.83 -20.83
N GLY A 33 38.13 -9.67 -20.84
CA GLY A 33 37.46 -8.35 -20.77
C GLY A 33 37.46 -7.57 -22.09
N ALA A 34 38.13 -8.07 -23.14
CA ALA A 34 38.45 -7.28 -24.32
C ALA A 34 37.53 -7.50 -25.54
N TYR A 35 36.55 -8.41 -25.50
CA TYR A 35 35.76 -8.76 -26.70
C TYR A 35 34.52 -7.86 -26.93
N TYR A 36 34.12 -7.01 -25.97
CA TYR A 36 32.88 -6.23 -26.07
C TYR A 36 33.06 -4.75 -26.45
N LYS A 37 34.29 -4.25 -26.51
CA LYS A 37 34.56 -2.82 -26.78
C LYS A 37 34.75 -2.49 -28.27
N GLU A 38 35.00 -3.49 -29.11
CA GLU A 38 35.28 -3.28 -30.55
C GLU A 38 34.05 -3.35 -31.47
N LYS A 39 32.88 -3.84 -31.01
CA LYS A 39 31.72 -4.02 -31.91
C LYS A 39 30.67 -2.90 -31.88
N TYR A 40 30.69 -2.01 -30.88
CA TYR A 40 29.63 -1.02 -30.67
C TYR A 40 30.13 0.42 -30.43
N GLY A 41 31.44 0.68 -30.57
CA GLY A 41 32.01 2.01 -30.39
C GLY A 41 32.15 2.78 -31.70
N GLY A 42 31.05 3.31 -32.23
CA GLY A 42 31.07 4.19 -33.42
C GLY A 42 30.00 5.27 -33.31
N GLY A 43 30.40 6.46 -32.88
CA GLY A 43 29.51 7.61 -32.68
C GLY A 43 29.14 8.36 -33.96
N ARG A 44 28.05 9.14 -33.90
CA ARG A 44 27.79 10.30 -34.76
C ARG A 44 27.12 11.43 -33.98
N SER A 45 27.83 12.55 -33.98
CA SER A 45 27.43 13.95 -34.13
C SER A 45 26.21 14.51 -33.40
N ARG A 46 26.53 15.48 -32.53
CA ARG A 46 25.66 16.35 -31.76
C ARG A 46 25.14 17.48 -32.66
N GLU A 47 23.86 17.46 -33.00
CA GLU A 47 23.14 18.59 -33.61
C GLU A 47 22.25 19.24 -32.55
N GLN A 48 22.46 20.54 -32.31
CA GLN A 48 21.63 21.39 -31.45
C GLN A 48 20.22 21.51 -32.06
N ARG A 49 19.19 21.23 -31.27
CA ARG A 49 17.82 21.67 -31.57
C ARG A 49 17.19 22.31 -30.34
N ASN A 50 16.65 23.50 -30.57
CA ASN A 50 15.87 24.33 -29.66
C ASN A 50 14.66 23.56 -29.09
N ASP A 51 14.50 23.62 -27.78
CA ASP A 51 13.28 23.22 -27.07
C ASP A 51 12.23 24.32 -27.21
N SER A 52 11.41 24.24 -28.25
CA SER A 52 10.09 24.89 -28.26
C SER A 52 9.05 23.87 -27.80
N VAL A 53 8.43 24.16 -26.66
CA VAL A 53 7.32 23.40 -26.07
C VAL A 53 6.13 23.42 -27.04
N SER A 54 5.95 22.33 -27.79
CA SER A 54 4.76 22.07 -28.59
C SER A 54 3.99 20.90 -27.99
N ASN A 55 2.75 21.16 -27.57
CA ASN A 55 1.75 20.20 -27.13
C ASN A 55 1.68 18.98 -28.07
N LEU A 56 2.20 17.84 -27.61
CA LEU A 56 1.95 16.54 -28.23
C LEU A 56 0.70 15.94 -27.58
N VAL A 57 -0.46 16.38 -28.08
CA VAL A 57 -1.68 15.57 -27.99
C VAL A 57 -1.48 14.43 -28.98
N GLU A 58 -1.31 13.21 -28.47
CA GLU A 58 -1.41 12.01 -29.30
C GLU A 58 -2.80 11.97 -29.96
N PRO A 59 -2.91 11.66 -31.27
CA PRO A 59 -4.19 11.63 -31.93
C PRO A 59 -5.00 10.44 -31.40
N THR A 60 -5.99 10.72 -30.57
CA THR A 60 -7.08 9.78 -30.26
C THR A 60 -7.90 9.55 -31.52
N THR A 61 -7.57 8.50 -32.27
CA THR A 61 -8.44 7.96 -33.31
C THR A 61 -9.65 7.29 -32.64
N THR A 62 -10.63 8.07 -32.19
CA THR A 62 -11.91 7.57 -31.68
C THR A 62 -12.98 7.69 -32.75
N GLY A 63 -12.95 6.77 -33.71
CA GLY A 63 -14.19 6.23 -34.28
C GLY A 63 -14.65 5.05 -33.41
N PRO A 64 -15.94 4.67 -33.40
CA PRO A 64 -16.35 3.43 -32.74
C PRO A 64 -15.59 2.27 -33.37
N GLU A 65 -14.71 1.61 -32.60
CA GLU A 65 -14.10 0.35 -33.03
C GLU A 65 -15.24 -0.61 -33.40
N SER A 66 -15.25 -1.11 -34.63
CA SER A 66 -16.26 -2.09 -35.06
C SER A 66 -16.10 -3.36 -34.22
N ILE A 67 -17.12 -3.69 -33.43
CA ILE A 67 -17.14 -4.91 -32.62
C ILE A 67 -17.30 -6.10 -33.57
N ARG A 68 -16.32 -7.02 -33.55
CA ARG A 68 -16.31 -8.24 -34.36
C ARG A 68 -17.02 -9.39 -33.63
N ASN A 69 -17.35 -10.47 -34.34
CA ASN A 69 -17.89 -11.65 -33.68
C ASN A 69 -16.76 -12.42 -32.99
N ILE A 70 -17.06 -13.08 -31.87
CA ILE A 70 -16.06 -13.91 -31.18
C ILE A 70 -15.53 -15.05 -32.07
N SER A 71 -16.31 -15.51 -33.05
CA SER A 71 -15.87 -16.47 -34.07
C SER A 71 -14.69 -15.97 -34.91
N ASP A 72 -14.60 -14.66 -35.14
CA ASP A 72 -13.51 -14.05 -35.91
C ASP A 72 -12.20 -14.10 -35.13
N LEU A 73 -12.26 -13.92 -33.81
CA LEU A 73 -11.13 -14.12 -32.91
C LEU A 73 -10.65 -15.58 -32.94
N VAL A 74 -11.59 -16.52 -32.84
CA VAL A 74 -11.28 -17.96 -32.88
C VAL A 74 -10.63 -18.34 -34.21
N ALA A 75 -11.17 -17.87 -35.33
CA ALA A 75 -10.59 -18.11 -36.65
C ALA A 75 -9.17 -17.53 -36.76
N THR A 76 -8.97 -16.31 -36.27
CA THR A 76 -7.64 -15.65 -36.25
C THR A 76 -6.64 -16.42 -35.40
N LEU A 77 -7.04 -16.85 -34.19
CA LEU A 77 -6.16 -17.62 -33.29
C LEU A 77 -5.80 -18.99 -33.89
N HIS A 78 -6.71 -19.64 -34.61
CA HIS A 78 -6.40 -20.87 -35.33
C HIS A 78 -5.48 -20.64 -36.53
N SER A 79 -5.63 -19.55 -37.28
CA SER A 79 -4.78 -19.26 -38.45
C SER A 79 -3.35 -18.90 -38.08
N ILE A 80 -3.15 -18.23 -36.94
CA ILE A 80 -1.81 -17.86 -36.45
C ILE A 80 -1.16 -18.95 -35.58
N ASP A 81 -1.81 -20.10 -35.38
CA ASP A 81 -1.25 -21.20 -34.59
C ASP A 81 0.11 -21.62 -35.15
N ARG A 82 1.11 -21.80 -34.27
CA ARG A 82 2.52 -22.08 -34.60
C ARG A 82 3.27 -20.99 -35.39
N SER A 83 2.63 -19.87 -35.71
CA SER A 83 3.30 -18.70 -36.31
C SER A 83 4.18 -17.98 -35.31
N GLY A 84 5.02 -17.05 -35.78
CA GLY A 84 5.83 -16.21 -34.91
C GLY A 84 4.98 -15.33 -33.99
N TYR A 85 5.44 -15.13 -32.75
CA TYR A 85 4.68 -14.46 -31.68
C TYR A 85 4.09 -13.09 -32.06
N GLY A 86 4.77 -12.34 -32.92
CA GLY A 86 4.30 -11.03 -33.39
C GLY A 86 2.93 -11.06 -34.08
N ALA A 87 2.49 -12.21 -34.59
CA ALA A 87 1.17 -12.37 -35.21
C ALA A 87 0.01 -12.22 -34.20
N TYR A 88 0.25 -12.35 -32.89
CA TYR A 88 -0.77 -11.99 -31.90
C TYR A 88 -1.23 -10.53 -32.01
N LYS A 89 -0.47 -9.62 -32.64
CA LYS A 89 -0.96 -8.24 -32.84
C LYS A 89 -2.27 -8.17 -33.64
N GLU A 90 -2.57 -9.19 -34.45
CA GLU A 90 -3.80 -9.29 -35.23
C GLU A 90 -5.06 -9.46 -34.38
N ILE A 91 -4.93 -9.97 -33.15
CA ILE A 91 -6.07 -10.16 -32.24
C ILE A 91 -6.47 -8.90 -31.46
N LYS A 92 -5.78 -7.76 -31.66
CA LYS A 92 -6.16 -6.50 -30.99
C LYS A 92 -7.55 -6.04 -31.46
N GLY A 93 -8.38 -5.57 -30.54
CA GLY A 93 -9.70 -4.99 -30.81
C GLY A 93 -10.82 -5.58 -29.95
N ALA A 94 -12.07 -5.31 -30.34
CA ALA A 94 -13.28 -5.72 -29.62
C ALA A 94 -14.00 -6.90 -30.29
N TYR A 95 -14.51 -7.83 -29.48
CA TYR A 95 -15.21 -9.03 -29.90
C TYR A 95 -16.45 -9.27 -29.04
N SER A 96 -17.57 -9.62 -29.64
CA SER A 96 -18.83 -9.93 -28.95
C SER A 96 -19.11 -11.43 -28.93
N PHE A 97 -19.45 -11.94 -27.75
CA PHE A 97 -20.02 -13.27 -27.57
C PHE A 97 -21.52 -13.26 -27.93
N PRO A 98 -22.12 -14.40 -28.32
CA PRO A 98 -23.54 -14.47 -28.71
C PRO A 98 -24.53 -13.99 -27.64
N ASN A 99 -24.15 -14.04 -26.36
CA ASN A 99 -24.98 -13.56 -25.26
C ASN A 99 -24.86 -12.05 -25.00
N GLY A 100 -24.02 -11.32 -25.75
CA GLY A 100 -23.79 -9.89 -25.59
C GLY A 100 -22.64 -9.53 -24.66
N VAL A 101 -21.93 -10.49 -24.07
CA VAL A 101 -20.66 -10.22 -23.39
C VAL A 101 -19.63 -9.73 -24.41
N GLU A 102 -18.85 -8.71 -24.06
CA GLU A 102 -17.78 -8.19 -24.92
C GLU A 102 -16.40 -8.51 -24.32
N LEU A 103 -15.49 -9.01 -25.14
CA LEU A 103 -14.05 -9.09 -24.85
C LEU A 103 -13.33 -8.02 -25.66
N ARG A 104 -12.51 -7.21 -24.99
CA ARG A 104 -11.63 -6.22 -25.61
C ARG A 104 -10.18 -6.57 -25.32
N ILE A 105 -9.37 -6.63 -26.37
CA ILE A 105 -7.94 -6.86 -26.29
C ILE A 105 -7.26 -5.52 -26.58
N ASP A 106 -6.99 -4.75 -25.53
CA ASP A 106 -6.50 -3.36 -25.63
C ASP A 106 -5.02 -3.31 -26.00
N ASN A 107 -4.22 -4.21 -25.42
CA ASN A 107 -2.78 -4.29 -25.68
C ASN A 107 -2.33 -5.74 -25.73
N VAL A 108 -1.59 -6.09 -26.78
CA VAL A 108 -0.97 -7.40 -26.96
C VAL A 108 0.50 -7.30 -26.58
N GLN A 109 0.98 -8.19 -25.73
CA GLN A 109 2.38 -8.23 -25.30
C GLN A 109 3.33 -8.48 -26.50
N SER A 110 4.52 -7.86 -26.49
CA SER A 110 5.45 -7.90 -27.63
C SER A 110 6.11 -9.27 -27.84
N ASP A 111 6.29 -10.00 -26.74
CA ASP A 111 6.90 -11.31 -26.69
C ASP A 111 6.41 -12.08 -25.45
N PRO A 112 6.67 -13.40 -25.32
CA PRO A 112 6.20 -14.22 -24.20
C PRO A 112 6.74 -13.82 -22.82
N TYR A 113 7.78 -12.99 -22.74
CA TYR A 113 8.44 -12.54 -21.51
C TYR A 113 8.10 -11.09 -21.15
N ALA A 114 7.50 -10.35 -22.09
CA ALA A 114 7.02 -9.00 -21.86
C ALA A 114 5.85 -9.00 -20.86
N PRO A 115 5.56 -7.84 -20.23
CA PRO A 115 4.36 -7.68 -19.43
C PRO A 115 3.12 -8.22 -20.15
N PRO A 116 2.27 -9.02 -19.48
CA PRO A 116 1.14 -9.69 -20.11
C PRO A 116 0.16 -8.77 -20.85
N SER A 117 -0.56 -9.36 -21.81
CA SER A 117 -1.53 -8.65 -22.63
C SER A 117 -2.67 -8.09 -21.76
N LYS A 118 -3.08 -6.85 -22.03
CA LYS A 118 -4.14 -6.16 -21.28
C LYS A 118 -5.47 -6.37 -21.98
N MET A 119 -6.45 -6.85 -21.22
CA MET A 119 -7.77 -7.19 -21.72
C MET A 119 -8.85 -6.67 -20.79
N ARG A 120 -10.06 -6.53 -21.34
CA ARG A 120 -11.25 -6.20 -20.58
C ARG A 120 -12.39 -7.08 -21.02
N VAL A 121 -13.19 -7.54 -20.06
CA VAL A 121 -14.45 -8.23 -20.33
C VAL A 121 -15.59 -7.41 -19.76
N ARG A 122 -16.61 -7.17 -20.58
CA ARG A 122 -17.79 -6.36 -20.23
C ARG A 122 -19.04 -7.24 -20.32
N VAL A 123 -19.74 -7.34 -19.21
CA VAL A 123 -20.98 -8.12 -19.06
C VAL A 123 -22.14 -7.13 -18.97
N PRO A 124 -23.12 -7.17 -19.89
CA PRO A 124 -24.33 -6.35 -19.78
C PRO A 124 -25.06 -6.60 -18.45
N GLN A 125 -25.64 -5.57 -17.84
CA GLN A 125 -26.33 -5.71 -16.56
C GLN A 125 -27.53 -6.66 -16.64
N GLN A 126 -28.19 -6.80 -17.80
CA GLN A 126 -29.26 -7.78 -17.95
C GLN A 126 -28.77 -9.22 -17.70
N LEU A 127 -27.48 -9.50 -17.92
CA LEU A 127 -26.85 -10.78 -17.60
C LEU A 127 -26.20 -10.79 -16.22
N ALA A 128 -25.51 -9.71 -15.84
CA ALA A 128 -24.82 -9.64 -14.56
C ALA A 128 -25.80 -9.66 -13.38
N GLY A 129 -26.94 -8.98 -13.52
CA GLY A 129 -28.08 -9.08 -12.60
C GLY A 129 -27.84 -8.49 -11.21
N PHE A 130 -26.87 -7.59 -11.04
CA PHE A 130 -26.66 -6.96 -9.73
C PHE A 130 -27.77 -5.95 -9.44
N PRO A 131 -28.46 -6.04 -8.29
CA PRO A 131 -29.48 -5.06 -7.93
C PRO A 131 -28.87 -3.69 -7.65
N ASP A 132 -29.52 -2.62 -8.13
CA ASP A 132 -29.10 -1.22 -7.97
C ASP A 132 -28.79 -0.84 -6.52
N THR A 133 -29.46 -1.48 -5.57
CA THR A 133 -29.23 -1.25 -4.14
C THR A 133 -27.79 -1.58 -3.72
N LEU A 134 -27.04 -2.43 -4.42
CA LEU A 134 -25.65 -2.75 -4.07
C LEU A 134 -24.64 -1.72 -4.60
N TYR A 135 -25.03 -0.81 -5.48
CA TYR A 135 -24.14 0.19 -6.08
C TYR A 135 -24.80 1.57 -6.26
N SER A 136 -25.85 1.84 -5.47
CA SER A 136 -26.65 3.07 -5.52
C SER A 136 -25.91 4.33 -5.08
N SER A 137 -24.83 4.18 -4.30
CA SER A 137 -23.95 5.26 -3.86
C SER A 137 -22.50 4.93 -4.21
N ARG A 138 -21.64 5.94 -4.30
CA ARG A 138 -20.21 5.74 -4.61
C ARG A 138 -19.56 4.72 -3.68
N ILE A 139 -19.86 4.76 -2.38
CA ILE A 139 -19.25 3.85 -1.42
C ILE A 139 -19.72 2.40 -1.58
N ARG A 140 -21.01 2.20 -1.85
CA ARG A 140 -21.58 0.86 -2.10
C ARG A 140 -21.05 0.29 -3.41
N ARG A 141 -20.93 1.13 -4.44
CA ARG A 141 -20.30 0.80 -5.73
C ARG A 141 -18.86 0.33 -5.53
N ILE A 142 -18.01 1.10 -4.85
CA ILE A 142 -16.61 0.74 -4.56
C ILE A 142 -16.53 -0.60 -3.80
N ALA A 143 -17.43 -0.81 -2.83
CA ALA A 143 -17.48 -2.06 -2.08
C ALA A 143 -17.82 -3.27 -2.97
N LEU A 144 -18.80 -3.12 -3.86
CA LEU A 144 -19.19 -4.17 -4.80
C LEU A 144 -18.09 -4.44 -5.85
N GLU A 145 -17.48 -3.41 -6.41
CA GLU A 145 -16.35 -3.53 -7.35
C GLU A 145 -15.16 -4.27 -6.71
N HIS A 146 -14.85 -3.95 -5.45
CA HIS A 146 -13.84 -4.67 -4.68
C HIS A 146 -14.22 -6.14 -4.45
N TYR A 147 -15.49 -6.42 -4.11
CA TYR A 147 -15.99 -7.78 -3.92
C TYR A 147 -15.86 -8.62 -5.21
N ILE A 148 -16.29 -8.07 -6.35
CA ILE A 148 -16.17 -8.70 -7.68
C ILE A 148 -14.68 -8.92 -8.03
N THR A 149 -13.81 -7.94 -7.78
CA THR A 149 -12.36 -8.09 -8.02
C THR A 149 -11.78 -9.23 -7.19
N ARG A 150 -12.16 -9.35 -5.91
CA ARG A 150 -11.75 -10.47 -5.05
C ARG A 150 -12.29 -11.80 -5.56
N ALA A 151 -13.54 -11.87 -5.99
CA ALA A 151 -14.13 -13.08 -6.54
C ALA A 151 -13.39 -13.55 -7.81
N PHE A 152 -13.07 -12.62 -8.71
CA PHE A 152 -12.29 -12.89 -9.92
C PHE A 152 -10.91 -13.44 -9.55
N TRP A 153 -10.18 -12.74 -8.66
CA TRP A 153 -8.85 -13.16 -8.24
C TRP A 153 -8.88 -14.53 -7.54
N ASN A 154 -9.83 -14.75 -6.63
CA ASN A 154 -9.97 -16.01 -5.90
C ASN A 154 -10.23 -17.18 -6.85
N PHE A 155 -11.11 -17.01 -7.84
CA PHE A 155 -11.42 -18.05 -8.81
C PHE A 155 -10.18 -18.39 -9.67
N VAL A 156 -9.50 -17.36 -10.18
CA VAL A 156 -8.26 -17.53 -10.95
C VAL A 156 -7.21 -18.29 -10.12
N HIS A 157 -7.03 -17.91 -8.86
CA HIS A 157 -6.06 -18.53 -7.97
C HIS A 157 -6.45 -19.97 -7.59
N SER A 158 -7.72 -20.24 -7.27
CA SER A 158 -8.19 -21.57 -6.89
C SER A 158 -8.09 -22.58 -8.03
N GLU A 159 -8.33 -22.12 -9.27
CA GLU A 159 -8.19 -22.93 -10.48
C GLU A 159 -6.74 -23.00 -10.99
N GLN A 160 -5.77 -22.39 -10.28
CA GLN A 160 -4.35 -22.31 -10.66
C GLN A 160 -4.13 -21.66 -12.04
N LEU A 161 -5.02 -20.76 -12.43
CA LEU A 161 -4.97 -20.03 -13.70
C LEU A 161 -4.00 -18.84 -13.65
N ASP A 162 -3.43 -18.51 -12.49
CA ASP A 162 -2.37 -17.50 -12.29
C ASP A 162 -0.95 -18.10 -12.40
N VAL A 163 -0.84 -19.41 -12.57
CA VAL A 163 0.44 -20.11 -12.67
C VAL A 163 0.77 -20.38 -14.14
N ALA A 164 1.75 -19.65 -14.67
CA ALA A 164 2.29 -19.95 -16.00
C ALA A 164 2.83 -21.40 -16.05
N HIS A 165 2.69 -22.06 -17.20
CA HIS A 165 3.14 -23.46 -17.34
C HIS A 165 4.60 -23.64 -16.91
N LYS A 166 4.81 -24.54 -15.93
CA LYS A 166 6.13 -24.86 -15.37
C LYS A 166 6.93 -25.80 -16.29
N ASN A 167 7.40 -25.30 -17.43
CA ASN A 167 8.46 -25.98 -18.19
C ASN A 167 9.74 -25.15 -18.14
N THR A 168 10.78 -25.72 -17.52
CA THR A 168 12.03 -25.05 -17.11
C THR A 168 13.05 -24.81 -18.23
N GLY A 169 12.71 -25.13 -19.49
CA GLY A 169 13.56 -24.91 -20.66
C GLY A 169 13.26 -23.62 -21.42
N TRP A 170 14.23 -23.08 -22.16
CA TRP A 170 14.03 -21.95 -23.09
C TRP A 170 12.92 -22.22 -24.14
N SER A 171 12.71 -23.50 -24.47
CA SER A 171 11.68 -24.02 -25.38
C SER A 171 10.37 -24.46 -24.71
N GLY A 172 10.25 -24.29 -23.38
CA GLY A 172 9.04 -24.64 -22.63
C GLY A 172 7.85 -23.77 -23.00
N SER A 173 6.63 -24.28 -22.77
CA SER A 173 5.40 -23.49 -22.86
C SER A 173 5.43 -22.36 -21.83
N LYS A 174 5.11 -21.13 -22.24
CA LYS A 174 5.07 -19.92 -21.40
C LYS A 174 3.74 -19.19 -21.55
N GLY A 175 3.44 -18.32 -20.59
CA GLY A 175 2.15 -17.64 -20.48
C GLY A 175 1.06 -18.60 -19.98
N ALA A 176 -0.15 -18.37 -20.46
CA ALA A 176 -1.40 -18.97 -20.03
C ALA A 176 -1.87 -18.56 -18.63
N ASP A 177 -1.36 -17.45 -18.11
CA ASP A 177 -1.69 -16.93 -16.78
C ASP A 177 -2.67 -15.75 -16.85
N PHE A 178 -3.81 -15.87 -16.18
CA PHE A 178 -4.73 -14.78 -15.90
C PHE A 178 -4.29 -14.04 -14.65
N ASN A 179 -4.35 -12.71 -14.67
CA ASN A 179 -4.12 -11.89 -13.50
C ASN A 179 -5.08 -10.69 -13.46
N ILE A 180 -5.47 -10.29 -12.26
CA ILE A 180 -6.20 -9.05 -11.98
C ILE A 180 -5.51 -8.35 -10.80
N ASP A 181 -5.68 -7.04 -10.66
CA ASP A 181 -5.13 -6.29 -9.52
C ASP A 181 -5.64 -6.89 -8.19
N LYS A 182 -4.76 -7.63 -7.49
CA LYS A 182 -5.11 -8.41 -6.31
C LYS A 182 -5.51 -7.47 -5.17
N PRO A 183 -6.77 -7.52 -4.69
CA PRO A 183 -7.18 -6.66 -3.60
C PRO A 183 -6.52 -7.09 -2.27
N GLY A 184 -6.02 -6.11 -1.52
CA GLY A 184 -5.56 -6.30 -0.14
C GLY A 184 -6.71 -6.29 0.87
N GLN A 185 -6.40 -5.98 2.13
CA GLN A 185 -7.40 -5.84 3.19
C GLN A 185 -8.17 -4.52 3.11
N GLN A 186 -7.59 -3.49 2.50
CA GLN A 186 -8.21 -2.18 2.33
C GLN A 186 -9.10 -2.13 1.08
N VAL A 187 -10.31 -1.61 1.27
CA VAL A 187 -11.31 -1.39 0.22
C VAL A 187 -11.09 -0.02 -0.42
N LEU A 188 -10.35 -0.05 -1.53
CA LEU A 188 -10.04 1.11 -2.37
C LEU A 188 -10.87 1.14 -3.66
N GLU A 189 -11.16 2.34 -4.16
CA GLU A 189 -11.61 2.53 -5.54
C GLU A 189 -10.46 2.15 -6.49
N ARG A 190 -10.72 1.24 -7.43
CA ARG A 190 -9.72 0.68 -8.35
C ARG A 190 -10.23 0.71 -9.77
N SER A 191 -9.33 0.61 -10.73
CA SER A 191 -9.70 0.44 -12.14
C SER A 191 -9.97 -1.02 -12.54
N SER A 192 -9.76 -1.98 -11.64
CA SER A 192 -9.85 -3.42 -11.93
C SER A 192 -11.25 -3.87 -12.30
N VAL A 193 -12.27 -3.30 -11.65
CA VAL A 193 -13.69 -3.56 -11.95
C VAL A 193 -14.42 -2.23 -11.92
N ASP A 194 -15.30 -2.02 -12.89
CA ASP A 194 -16.24 -0.90 -12.96
C ASP A 194 -17.66 -1.46 -13.08
N ILE A 195 -18.57 -1.00 -12.22
CA ILE A 195 -20.00 -1.34 -12.32
C ILE A 195 -20.85 -0.11 -12.56
N SER A 196 -21.77 -0.23 -13.51
CA SER A 196 -22.76 0.77 -13.85
C SER A 196 -24.15 0.14 -13.98
N ARG A 197 -25.15 0.94 -14.35
CA ARG A 197 -26.48 0.45 -14.71
C ARG A 197 -26.50 -0.29 -16.05
N GLU A 198 -25.48 -0.12 -16.87
CA GLU A 198 -25.41 -0.71 -18.21
C GLU A 198 -24.61 -2.01 -18.21
N TYR A 199 -23.52 -2.09 -17.44
CA TYR A 199 -22.61 -3.21 -17.48
C TYR A 199 -21.77 -3.38 -16.19
N VAL A 200 -21.15 -4.56 -16.07
CA VAL A 200 -19.99 -4.84 -15.21
C VAL A 200 -18.78 -5.07 -16.10
N GLU A 201 -17.70 -4.31 -15.93
CA GLU A 201 -16.45 -4.46 -16.70
C GLU A 201 -15.32 -4.86 -15.77
N ALA A 202 -14.61 -5.95 -16.09
CA ALA A 202 -13.37 -6.35 -15.41
C ALA A 202 -12.17 -6.13 -16.34
N LYS A 203 -11.11 -5.52 -15.81
CA LYS A 203 -9.84 -5.27 -16.50
C LYS A 203 -8.78 -6.19 -15.91
N PHE A 204 -8.22 -7.04 -16.74
CA PHE A 204 -7.32 -8.10 -16.34
C PHE A 204 -6.17 -8.22 -17.35
N THR A 205 -5.20 -9.05 -17.04
CA THR A 205 -4.15 -9.43 -17.98
C THR A 205 -4.18 -10.93 -18.25
N LEU A 206 -3.77 -11.29 -19.46
CA LEU A 206 -3.59 -12.67 -19.88
C LEU A 206 -2.22 -12.81 -20.53
N GLY A 207 -1.37 -13.65 -19.97
CA GLY A 207 -0.15 -14.09 -20.64
C GLY A 207 -0.51 -14.94 -21.85
N LEU A 208 -0.33 -14.43 -23.07
CA LEU A 208 -0.70 -15.19 -24.27
C LEU A 208 0.25 -16.37 -24.48
N PRO A 209 -0.27 -17.60 -24.67
CA PRO A 209 0.53 -18.81 -24.62
C PRO A 209 1.44 -18.97 -25.84
N ALA A 210 2.66 -19.45 -25.60
CA ALA A 210 3.63 -19.73 -26.64
C ALA A 210 4.60 -20.85 -26.25
N GLN A 211 5.16 -21.51 -27.26
CA GLN A 211 6.28 -22.44 -27.12
C GLN A 211 7.53 -21.80 -27.75
N GLY A 212 8.46 -21.34 -26.92
CA GLY A 212 9.53 -20.46 -27.40
C GLY A 212 8.95 -19.16 -27.96
N ARG A 213 9.10 -18.90 -29.26
CA ARG A 213 8.50 -17.75 -29.97
C ARG A 213 7.33 -18.12 -30.87
N ASN A 214 6.86 -19.36 -30.81
CA ASN A 214 5.77 -19.84 -31.65
C ASN A 214 4.47 -19.79 -30.87
N ILE A 215 3.44 -19.24 -31.48
CA ILE A 215 2.11 -19.08 -30.90
C ILE A 215 1.48 -20.46 -30.62
N LEU A 216 0.84 -20.61 -29.46
CA LEU A 216 -0.04 -21.73 -29.15
C LEU A 216 -1.50 -21.27 -29.29
N GLY A 217 -1.95 -21.09 -30.53
CA GLY A 217 -3.23 -20.47 -30.86
C GLY A 217 -4.42 -21.27 -30.36
N ARG A 218 -4.36 -22.61 -30.47
CA ARG A 218 -5.39 -23.49 -29.90
C ARG A 218 -5.51 -23.38 -28.38
N GLN A 219 -4.38 -23.17 -27.69
CA GLN A 219 -4.39 -22.96 -26.25
C GLN A 219 -4.96 -21.58 -25.89
N ALA A 220 -4.64 -20.55 -26.67
CA ALA A 220 -5.23 -19.22 -26.50
C ALA A 220 -6.77 -19.27 -26.68
N VAL A 221 -7.26 -20.05 -27.64
CA VAL A 221 -8.70 -20.33 -27.79
C VAL A 221 -9.27 -20.97 -26.53
N ALA A 222 -8.67 -22.02 -25.99
CA ALA A 222 -9.16 -22.66 -24.76
C ALA A 222 -9.19 -21.69 -23.57
N LEU A 223 -8.17 -20.84 -23.40
CA LEU A 223 -8.15 -19.82 -22.34
C LEU A 223 -9.29 -18.81 -22.50
N LEU A 224 -9.50 -18.28 -23.71
CA LEU A 224 -10.46 -17.20 -23.95
C LEU A 224 -11.90 -17.69 -24.14
N MET A 225 -12.10 -18.91 -24.63
CA MET A 225 -13.43 -19.48 -24.93
C MET A 225 -13.94 -20.43 -23.86
N GLU A 226 -13.07 -20.98 -22.99
CA GLU A 226 -13.48 -21.89 -21.92
C GLU A 226 -13.21 -21.28 -20.54
N GLN A 227 -11.98 -20.83 -20.27
CA GLN A 227 -11.62 -20.35 -18.93
C GLN A 227 -12.18 -18.95 -18.64
N LEU A 228 -12.07 -18.00 -19.58
CA LEU A 228 -12.62 -16.65 -19.38
C LEU A 228 -14.14 -16.66 -19.12
N PRO A 229 -14.98 -17.40 -19.87
CA PRO A 229 -16.40 -17.52 -19.53
C PRO A 229 -16.65 -18.14 -18.14
N ARG A 230 -15.85 -19.12 -17.69
CA ARG A 230 -15.95 -19.66 -16.33
C ARG A 230 -15.62 -18.62 -15.26
N ILE A 231 -14.59 -17.81 -15.48
CA ILE A 231 -14.23 -16.69 -14.59
C ILE A 231 -15.40 -15.70 -14.53
N VAL A 232 -15.91 -15.27 -15.69
CA VAL A 232 -17.03 -14.32 -15.79
C VAL A 232 -18.28 -14.83 -15.08
N ASN A 233 -18.68 -16.07 -15.36
CA ASN A 233 -19.89 -16.66 -14.78
C ASN A 233 -19.80 -16.81 -13.25
N THR A 234 -18.61 -17.04 -12.71
CA THR A 234 -18.41 -17.26 -11.26
C THR A 234 -18.15 -15.97 -10.48
N SER A 235 -17.59 -14.95 -11.13
CA SER A 235 -17.12 -13.73 -10.45
C SER A 235 -17.86 -12.45 -10.83
N MET A 236 -18.60 -12.42 -11.93
CA MET A 236 -19.24 -11.20 -12.46
C MET A 236 -20.76 -11.34 -12.62
N MET A 237 -21.36 -12.39 -12.09
CA MET A 237 -22.82 -12.60 -12.11
C MET A 237 -23.36 -12.68 -10.69
N PHE A 238 -24.38 -11.88 -10.39
CA PHE A 238 -24.99 -11.82 -9.06
C PHE A 238 -25.53 -13.18 -8.59
N GLN A 239 -26.10 -13.97 -9.50
CA GLN A 239 -26.62 -15.31 -9.21
C GLN A 239 -25.54 -16.31 -8.76
N ALA A 240 -24.25 -16.04 -9.03
CA ALA A 240 -23.15 -16.89 -8.59
C ALA A 240 -22.73 -16.58 -7.14
N PHE A 241 -23.23 -15.49 -6.56
CA PHE A 241 -22.87 -15.07 -5.21
C PHE A 241 -23.91 -15.49 -4.18
N ASN A 242 -23.42 -15.73 -2.97
CA ASN A 242 -24.30 -15.76 -1.80
C ASN A 242 -24.81 -14.33 -1.55
N VAL A 243 -26.12 -14.14 -1.69
CA VAL A 243 -26.79 -12.83 -1.55
C VAL A 243 -26.52 -12.20 -0.19
N GLN A 244 -26.48 -12.99 0.88
CA GLN A 244 -26.23 -12.49 2.22
C GLN A 244 -24.78 -12.01 2.36
N ASP A 245 -23.81 -12.73 1.80
CA ASP A 245 -22.39 -12.38 1.92
C ASP A 245 -22.06 -11.08 1.17
N VAL A 246 -22.50 -10.94 -0.08
CA VAL A 246 -22.27 -9.72 -0.86
C VAL A 246 -23.00 -8.52 -0.23
N THR A 247 -24.21 -8.72 0.28
CA THR A 247 -24.97 -7.67 0.97
C THR A 247 -24.28 -7.25 2.26
N ASN A 248 -23.82 -8.21 3.08
CA ASN A 248 -23.08 -7.94 4.31
C ASN A 248 -21.77 -7.21 4.03
N PHE A 249 -21.07 -7.58 2.96
CA PHE A 249 -19.85 -6.91 2.55
C PHE A 249 -20.12 -5.43 2.24
N VAL A 250 -21.05 -5.15 1.32
CA VAL A 250 -21.40 -3.78 0.93
C VAL A 250 -21.87 -2.95 2.13
N ASN A 251 -22.77 -3.52 2.95
CA ASN A 251 -23.30 -2.85 4.14
C ASN A 251 -22.19 -2.54 5.17
N CYS A 252 -21.22 -3.43 5.35
CA CYS A 252 -20.10 -3.20 6.27
C CYS A 252 -19.20 -2.05 5.82
N ILE A 253 -18.94 -1.91 4.51
CA ILE A 253 -18.13 -0.80 3.99
C ILE A 253 -18.89 0.52 4.08
N GLU A 254 -20.20 0.53 3.79
CA GLU A 254 -21.03 1.71 3.97
C GLU A 254 -21.08 2.16 5.43
N ASP A 255 -21.20 1.21 6.36
CA ASP A 255 -21.20 1.49 7.80
C ASP A 255 -19.87 2.08 8.29
N GLN A 256 -18.73 1.64 7.74
CA GLN A 256 -17.42 2.22 8.06
C GLN A 256 -17.32 3.68 7.61
N GLU A 257 -17.80 3.97 6.40
CA GLU A 257 -17.83 5.33 5.89
C GLU A 257 -18.80 6.22 6.67
N ALA A 258 -19.97 5.69 7.04
CA ALA A 258 -20.93 6.39 7.91
C ALA A 258 -20.33 6.68 9.29
N LEU A 259 -19.61 5.70 9.89
CA LEU A 259 -18.91 5.89 11.16
C LEU A 259 -17.85 6.97 11.04
N ARG A 260 -17.06 6.98 9.95
CA ARG A 260 -16.02 7.98 9.74
C ARG A 260 -16.59 9.40 9.68
N ARG A 261 -17.75 9.59 9.04
CA ARG A 261 -18.46 10.88 9.04
C ARG A 261 -18.97 11.25 10.43
N ALA A 262 -19.60 10.29 11.12
CA ALA A 262 -20.17 10.52 12.45
C ALA A 262 -19.10 10.89 13.49
N ILE A 263 -17.89 10.33 13.42
CA ILE A 263 -16.81 10.69 14.35
C ILE A 263 -16.34 12.13 14.11
N LYS A 264 -16.25 12.55 12.83
CA LYS A 264 -15.84 13.90 12.44
C LYS A 264 -16.86 14.94 12.92
N GLU A 265 -18.14 14.70 12.69
CA GLU A 265 -19.24 15.55 13.18
C GLU A 265 -19.26 15.65 14.71
N ALA A 266 -18.74 14.63 15.40
CA ALA A 266 -18.67 14.58 16.85
C ALA A 266 -17.36 15.14 17.44
N GLY A 267 -16.54 15.84 16.64
CA GLY A 267 -15.28 16.47 17.08
C GLY A 267 -14.16 15.48 17.39
N LEU A 268 -14.19 14.30 16.77
CA LEU A 268 -13.20 13.24 16.97
C LEU A 268 -12.33 13.06 15.73
N ILE A 269 -11.11 12.56 15.95
CA ILE A 269 -10.15 12.25 14.88
C ILE A 269 -10.02 10.76 14.64
N ALA A 270 -10.42 9.92 15.60
CA ALA A 270 -10.41 8.47 15.43
C ALA A 270 -11.39 7.75 16.36
N PHE A 271 -11.71 6.51 15.98
CA PHE A 271 -12.53 5.59 16.74
C PHE A 271 -12.06 4.14 16.58
N ILE A 272 -11.99 3.40 17.68
CA ILE A 272 -11.63 1.98 17.71
C ILE A 272 -12.77 1.18 18.34
N ARG A 273 -13.44 0.31 17.56
CA ARG A 273 -14.51 -0.55 18.09
C ARG A 273 -14.02 -1.51 19.17
N ASN A 274 -14.85 -1.76 20.18
CA ASN A 274 -14.67 -2.92 21.06
C ASN A 274 -14.66 -4.24 20.28
N GLY A 275 -13.78 -5.15 20.68
CA GLY A 275 -13.54 -6.43 20.02
C GLY A 275 -12.76 -6.33 18.70
N ALA A 276 -12.15 -5.19 18.37
CA ALA A 276 -11.27 -5.07 17.22
C ALA A 276 -10.00 -5.94 17.41
N ILE A 277 -9.48 -6.50 16.32
CA ILE A 277 -8.21 -7.24 16.31
C ILE A 277 -7.18 -6.40 15.57
N LEU A 278 -6.37 -5.69 16.35
CA LEU A 278 -5.33 -4.81 15.84
C LEU A 278 -4.07 -5.54 15.35
N PRO A 279 -3.51 -6.53 16.08
CA PRO A 279 -2.26 -7.17 15.66
C PRO A 279 -2.46 -7.99 14.38
N ARG A 280 -1.45 -7.96 13.52
CA ARG A 280 -1.44 -8.73 12.27
C ARG A 280 -0.79 -10.10 12.47
N GLN A 281 -1.05 -11.02 11.54
CA GLN A 281 -0.59 -12.40 11.60
C GLN A 281 0.94 -12.51 11.68
N SER A 282 1.66 -11.65 10.93
CA SER A 282 3.12 -11.52 10.98
C SER A 282 3.55 -10.17 10.40
N GLY A 283 4.83 -9.81 10.52
CA GLY A 283 5.36 -8.60 9.89
C GLY A 283 5.30 -8.58 8.35
N ALA A 284 4.99 -9.71 7.71
CA ALA A 284 4.88 -9.85 6.25
C ALA A 284 3.43 -10.14 5.77
N SER A 285 2.48 -10.30 6.69
CA SER A 285 1.07 -10.60 6.38
C SER A 285 0.16 -9.56 7.00
N ASP A 286 -0.60 -8.86 6.17
CA ASP A 286 -1.62 -7.93 6.65
C ASP A 286 -2.91 -8.63 7.07
N LEU A 287 -2.97 -9.97 7.22
CA LEU A 287 -4.13 -10.66 7.79
C LEU A 287 -4.20 -10.49 9.32
N PRO A 288 -5.37 -10.57 9.96
CA PRO A 288 -5.46 -10.47 11.42
C PRO A 288 -4.75 -11.64 12.10
N MET A 289 -4.20 -11.39 13.30
CA MET A 289 -3.71 -12.46 14.16
C MET A 289 -4.88 -13.36 14.60
N GLN A 290 -4.75 -14.67 14.38
CA GLN A 290 -5.78 -15.68 14.70
C GLN A 290 -5.32 -16.66 15.79
N THR A 291 -4.48 -16.22 16.72
CA THR A 291 -3.98 -17.07 17.81
C THR A 291 -4.88 -17.00 19.03
N THR A 292 -4.87 -18.05 19.87
CA THR A 292 -5.59 -18.07 21.16
C THR A 292 -5.10 -17.01 22.15
N LYS A 293 -3.96 -16.37 21.90
CA LYS A 293 -3.37 -15.31 22.73
C LYS A 293 -3.71 -13.90 22.24
N THR A 294 -4.48 -13.78 21.16
CA THR A 294 -4.86 -12.47 20.61
C THR A 294 -5.84 -11.81 21.56
N ILE A 295 -5.51 -10.61 22.06
CA ILE A 295 -6.37 -9.85 22.96
C ILE A 295 -7.24 -8.91 22.11
N PRO A 296 -8.57 -9.07 22.09
CA PRO A 296 -9.46 -8.12 21.43
C PRO A 296 -9.43 -6.77 22.14
N PHE A 297 -9.45 -5.71 21.36
CA PHE A 297 -9.40 -4.35 21.89
C PHE A 297 -10.61 -4.05 22.77
N GLN A 298 -10.38 -3.58 23.99
CA GLN A 298 -11.44 -3.22 24.92
C GLN A 298 -11.25 -1.79 25.41
N THR A 299 -12.29 -0.97 25.27
CA THR A 299 -12.25 0.46 25.59
C THR A 299 -12.44 0.70 27.08
N PRO A 300 -11.65 1.59 27.72
CA PRO A 300 -11.91 2.06 29.08
C PRO A 300 -13.19 2.90 29.11
N GLN A 301 -14.01 2.74 30.15
CA GLN A 301 -15.34 3.36 30.23
C GLN A 301 -15.33 4.88 30.01
N THR A 302 -14.27 5.56 30.44
CA THR A 302 -14.08 7.01 30.31
C THR A 302 -13.84 7.51 28.89
N LEU A 303 -13.46 6.63 27.95
CA LEU A 303 -13.25 6.95 26.53
C LEU A 303 -14.29 6.26 25.63
N SER A 304 -15.27 5.59 26.22
CA SER A 304 -16.31 4.86 25.50
C SER A 304 -17.32 5.81 24.88
N LYS A 305 -17.57 5.65 23.58
CA LYS A 305 -18.64 6.34 22.85
C LYS A 305 -19.39 5.37 21.96
N THR A 306 -20.67 5.64 21.76
CA THR A 306 -21.57 4.82 20.95
C THR A 306 -22.10 5.61 19.77
N PHE A 307 -22.09 5.01 18.59
CA PHE A 307 -22.66 5.54 17.36
C PHE A 307 -23.73 4.61 16.82
N LYS A 308 -24.68 5.15 16.05
CA LYS A 308 -25.68 4.38 15.32
C LYS A 308 -25.33 4.41 13.82
N LEU A 309 -25.22 3.24 13.23
CA LEU A 309 -24.86 3.00 11.84
C LEU A 309 -26.10 2.57 11.04
N PRO A 310 -26.12 2.84 9.72
CA PRO A 310 -27.30 2.58 8.89
C PRO A 310 -27.65 1.09 8.77
N ASN A 311 -26.67 0.19 8.75
CA ASN A 311 -26.91 -1.24 8.52
C ASN A 311 -26.72 -2.11 9.78
N ARG A 312 -25.58 -1.98 10.48
CA ARG A 312 -25.24 -2.78 11.67
C ARG A 312 -26.01 -2.38 12.94
N GLY A 313 -26.58 -1.18 12.97
CA GLY A 313 -27.16 -0.61 14.19
C GLY A 313 -26.11 0.04 15.08
N THR A 314 -26.10 -0.23 16.38
CA THR A 314 -25.22 0.47 17.31
C THR A 314 -23.82 -0.12 17.37
N ILE A 315 -22.82 0.75 17.49
CA ILE A 315 -21.42 0.39 17.66
C ILE A 315 -20.81 1.17 18.83
N THR A 316 -20.02 0.49 19.68
CA THR A 316 -19.37 1.10 20.86
C THR A 316 -17.87 0.85 20.82
N GLY A 317 -17.09 1.85 21.21
CA GLY A 317 -15.64 1.80 21.15
C GLY A 317 -14.96 3.05 21.70
N MET A 318 -13.64 3.11 21.58
CA MET A 318 -12.80 4.18 22.09
C MET A 318 -12.82 5.34 21.11
N ALA A 319 -13.24 6.51 21.59
CA ALA A 319 -13.21 7.76 20.82
C ALA A 319 -11.94 8.55 21.16
N ILE A 320 -11.23 9.01 20.13
CA ILE A 320 -10.08 9.91 20.26
C ILE A 320 -10.51 11.31 19.81
N PRO A 321 -10.57 12.31 20.72
CA PRO A 321 -10.97 13.67 20.38
C PRO A 321 -9.90 14.39 19.56
N ALA A 322 -10.29 15.47 18.88
CA ALA A 322 -9.32 16.42 18.32
C ALA A 322 -8.45 17.03 19.44
N GLY A 323 -7.18 17.29 19.12
CA GLY A 323 -6.16 17.73 20.07
C GLY A 323 -4.90 16.87 20.03
N ILE A 324 -4.16 16.86 21.13
CA ILE A 324 -2.91 16.11 21.28
C ILE A 324 -3.17 14.88 22.15
N THR A 325 -3.14 13.70 21.54
CA THR A 325 -3.28 12.41 22.21
C THR A 325 -1.93 11.69 22.29
N LEU A 326 -1.57 11.24 23.49
CA LEU A 326 -0.41 10.37 23.70
C LEU A 326 -0.85 8.93 23.90
N ILE A 327 -0.13 8.00 23.27
CA ILE A 327 -0.20 6.56 23.51
C ILE A 327 1.10 6.19 24.23
N ALA A 328 1.02 6.07 25.55
CA ALA A 328 2.12 5.76 26.45
C ALA A 328 2.14 4.27 26.84
N GLY A 329 3.22 3.83 27.49
CA GLY A 329 3.37 2.47 28.02
C GLY A 329 4.75 1.87 27.75
N GLY A 330 5.07 0.76 28.41
CA GLY A 330 6.37 0.09 28.25
C GLY A 330 6.58 -0.48 26.82
N GLY A 331 7.79 -0.98 26.57
CA GLY A 331 8.08 -1.75 25.35
C GLY A 331 7.18 -2.98 25.22
N PHE A 332 6.81 -3.35 24.00
CA PHE A 332 6.02 -4.56 23.68
C PHE A 332 4.57 -4.63 24.22
N HIS A 333 3.99 -3.52 24.70
CA HIS A 333 2.60 -3.51 25.18
C HIS A 333 1.54 -3.13 24.11
N GLY A 334 1.92 -3.04 22.83
CA GLY A 334 0.97 -2.83 21.72
C GLY A 334 0.75 -1.37 21.26
N LYS A 335 1.63 -0.44 21.65
CA LYS A 335 1.54 0.99 21.27
C LYS A 335 1.58 1.22 19.75
N SER A 336 2.66 0.78 19.09
CA SER A 336 2.81 0.91 17.63
C SER A 336 1.73 0.13 16.89
N THR A 337 1.28 -1.02 17.42
CA THR A 337 0.16 -1.78 16.85
C THR A 337 -1.15 -0.98 16.83
N LEU A 338 -1.43 -0.23 17.91
CA LEU A 338 -2.58 0.68 17.95
C LEU A 338 -2.40 1.84 16.96
N LEU A 339 -1.23 2.46 16.91
CA LEU A 339 -0.95 3.56 15.99
C LEU A 339 -1.01 3.12 14.52
N ASP A 340 -0.50 1.94 14.18
CA ASP A 340 -0.55 1.39 12.82
C ASP A 340 -1.99 1.05 12.40
N ALA A 341 -2.82 0.59 13.34
CA ALA A 341 -4.25 0.40 13.07
C ALA A 341 -4.96 1.74 12.81
N LEU A 342 -4.60 2.80 13.54
CA LEU A 342 -5.10 4.16 13.31
C LEU A 342 -4.61 4.74 11.97
N GLN A 343 -3.34 4.51 11.63
CA GLN A 343 -2.75 4.90 10.35
C GLN A 343 -3.54 4.34 9.18
N LEU A 344 -3.90 3.05 9.24
CA LEU A 344 -4.69 2.42 8.19
C LEU A 344 -6.20 2.67 8.32
N GLY A 345 -6.67 3.18 9.47
CA GLY A 345 -8.08 3.52 9.72
C GLY A 345 -8.63 4.65 8.83
N VAL A 346 -7.76 5.35 8.10
CA VAL A 346 -8.16 6.27 7.02
C VAL A 346 -8.88 5.52 5.88
N TYR A 347 -8.60 4.22 5.72
CA TYR A 347 -9.23 3.34 4.75
C TYR A 347 -10.34 2.48 5.37
N ASN A 348 -11.28 2.05 4.54
CA ASN A 348 -12.19 0.97 4.90
C ASN A 348 -11.49 -0.37 4.75
N HIS A 349 -11.83 -1.33 5.60
CA HIS A 349 -11.29 -2.69 5.57
C HIS A 349 -12.38 -3.71 5.26
N VAL A 350 -11.98 -4.83 4.67
CA VAL A 350 -12.89 -5.95 4.40
C VAL A 350 -13.48 -6.51 5.72
N PRO A 351 -14.72 -7.02 5.72
CA PRO A 351 -15.28 -7.71 6.88
C PRO A 351 -14.37 -8.86 7.33
N GLY A 352 -14.17 -9.00 8.64
CA GLY A 352 -13.29 -10.02 9.22
C GLY A 352 -11.80 -9.67 9.23
N ASP A 353 -11.42 -8.46 8.79
CA ASP A 353 -10.04 -7.96 8.89
C ASP A 353 -9.57 -7.74 10.34
N GLY A 354 -10.50 -7.57 11.27
CA GLY A 354 -10.24 -7.15 12.64
C GLY A 354 -10.26 -5.63 12.83
N ARG A 355 -9.98 -4.86 11.78
CA ARG A 355 -9.95 -3.39 11.80
C ARG A 355 -11.11 -2.74 11.05
N GLU A 356 -12.12 -3.50 10.61
CA GLU A 356 -13.28 -3.01 9.85
C GLU A 356 -14.21 -2.02 10.59
N PHE A 357 -13.82 -1.52 11.77
CA PHE A 357 -14.42 -0.36 12.46
C PHE A 357 -13.38 0.36 13.31
N VAL A 358 -12.13 0.33 12.86
CA VAL A 358 -11.07 1.24 13.30
C VAL A 358 -11.03 2.33 12.24
N VAL A 359 -11.62 3.47 12.55
CA VAL A 359 -11.73 4.59 11.61
C VAL A 359 -10.95 5.79 12.12
N ALA A 360 -10.31 6.49 11.21
CA ALA A 360 -9.62 7.74 11.49
C ALA A 360 -10.00 8.78 10.43
N ASP A 361 -9.81 10.08 10.72
CA ASP A 361 -10.00 11.14 9.72
C ASP A 361 -9.12 10.84 8.49
N GLN A 362 -9.71 10.93 7.29
CA GLN A 362 -9.09 10.50 6.03
C GLN A 362 -7.80 11.27 5.70
N SER A 363 -7.61 12.44 6.31
CA SER A 363 -6.47 13.32 6.05
C SER A 363 -5.35 13.20 7.09
N LEU A 364 -5.46 12.30 8.07
CA LEU A 364 -4.37 12.03 9.01
C LEU A 364 -3.16 11.46 8.28
N MET A 365 -1.98 12.03 8.55
CA MET A 365 -0.72 11.60 7.93
C MET A 365 0.27 11.08 8.98
N LYS A 366 0.89 9.95 8.70
CA LYS A 366 2.01 9.45 9.53
C LYS A 366 3.29 10.17 9.12
N ILE A 367 3.95 10.77 10.11
CA ILE A 367 5.24 11.43 9.95
C ILE A 367 6.32 10.56 10.57
N ARG A 368 7.45 10.40 9.87
CA ARG A 368 8.61 9.64 10.31
C ARG A 368 9.88 10.25 9.74
N ALA A 369 11.04 9.85 10.25
CA ALA A 369 12.29 10.20 9.59
C ALA A 369 12.43 9.46 8.25
N GLU A 370 12.80 10.22 7.20
CA GLU A 370 13.03 9.73 5.84
C GLU A 370 14.41 10.19 5.37
N ASP A 371 15.44 9.72 6.08
CA ASP A 371 16.84 10.05 5.82
C ASP A 371 17.23 9.72 4.36
N GLY A 372 17.85 10.68 3.68
CA GLY A 372 18.25 10.58 2.28
C GLY A 372 17.21 11.00 1.24
N ARG A 373 15.98 11.41 1.63
CA ARG A 373 15.00 11.89 0.65
C ARG A 373 15.38 13.26 0.09
N SER A 374 14.97 13.53 -1.15
CA SER A 374 15.02 14.88 -1.71
C SER A 374 13.90 15.78 -1.17
N VAL A 375 14.20 17.05 -0.99
CA VAL A 375 13.23 18.11 -0.67
C VAL A 375 13.44 19.26 -1.66
N LYS A 376 12.36 19.89 -2.13
CA LYS A 376 12.45 20.98 -3.12
C LYS A 376 11.47 22.11 -2.83
N GLY A 377 12.01 23.25 -2.41
CA GLY A 377 11.27 24.50 -2.26
C GLY A 377 10.28 24.53 -1.10
N VAL A 378 10.56 23.78 -0.02
CA VAL A 378 9.68 23.68 1.16
C VAL A 378 10.14 24.67 2.23
N ASP A 379 9.21 25.39 2.85
CA ASP A 379 9.51 26.25 4.01
C ASP A 379 9.60 25.41 5.29
N ILE A 380 10.81 25.05 5.69
CA ILE A 380 11.08 24.33 6.94
C ILE A 380 11.50 25.26 8.08
N SER A 381 11.46 26.58 7.88
CA SER A 381 11.86 27.59 8.87
C SER A 381 11.14 27.48 10.23
N PRO A 382 9.88 26.97 10.33
CA PRO A 382 9.23 26.78 11.63
C PRO A 382 9.94 25.76 12.53
N PHE A 383 10.70 24.84 11.96
CA PHE A 383 11.42 23.80 12.69
C PHE A 383 12.94 23.92 12.58
N ILE A 384 13.47 24.44 11.47
CA ILE A 384 14.90 24.52 11.20
C ILE A 384 15.29 25.98 10.99
N GLY A 385 16.09 26.51 11.91
CA GLY A 385 16.68 27.84 11.83
C GLY A 385 17.84 27.91 10.83
N VAL A 386 18.83 28.75 11.09
CA VAL A 386 19.94 28.98 10.17
C VAL A 386 20.82 27.74 10.04
N LEU A 387 20.91 27.19 8.84
CA LEU A 387 21.78 26.07 8.52
C LEU A 387 23.23 26.55 8.28
N PRO A 388 24.23 25.65 8.41
CA PRO A 388 25.60 25.94 8.02
C PRO A 388 25.70 26.48 6.59
N PHE A 389 26.69 27.34 6.34
CA PHE A 389 26.93 27.99 5.04
C PHE A 389 25.80 28.92 4.54
N GLY A 390 24.88 29.33 5.44
CA GLY A 390 23.84 30.30 5.12
C GLY A 390 22.75 29.77 4.19
N GLN A 391 22.54 28.46 4.17
CA GLN A 391 21.47 27.86 3.39
C GLN A 391 20.11 28.30 3.97
N GLY A 392 19.26 28.91 3.13
CA GLY A 392 17.94 29.39 3.54
C GLY A 392 16.97 28.25 3.80
N THR A 393 16.14 28.39 4.84
CA THR A 393 15.14 27.39 5.25
C THR A 393 13.72 27.70 4.80
N GLU A 394 13.43 28.93 4.36
CA GLU A 394 12.13 29.35 3.81
C GLU A 394 11.81 28.75 2.44
N ARG A 395 12.85 28.31 1.71
CA ARG A 395 12.74 27.62 0.40
C ARG A 395 13.75 26.48 0.32
N PHE A 396 13.77 25.67 1.36
CA PHE A 396 14.76 24.62 1.52
C PHE A 396 14.72 23.61 0.37
N SER A 397 15.90 23.27 -0.12
CA SER A 397 16.08 22.27 -1.17
C SER A 397 17.34 21.46 -0.90
N THR A 398 17.23 20.14 -0.96
CA THR A 398 18.35 19.20 -0.85
C THR A 398 18.06 17.93 -1.64
N ALA A 399 19.11 17.25 -2.10
CA ALA A 399 19.00 15.90 -2.67
C ALA A 399 19.17 14.81 -1.60
N ASP A 400 19.59 15.18 -0.39
CA ASP A 400 19.98 14.29 0.70
C ASP A 400 19.59 14.95 2.04
N ALA A 401 18.32 14.79 2.44
CA ALA A 401 17.81 15.35 3.68
C ALA A 401 18.17 14.47 4.88
N SER A 402 18.60 15.09 5.98
CA SER A 402 18.77 14.39 7.26
C SER A 402 17.42 13.99 7.86
N GLY A 403 17.42 13.07 8.84
CA GLY A 403 16.21 12.68 9.58
C GLY A 403 15.35 13.84 10.11
N SER A 404 15.94 14.91 10.67
CA SER A 404 15.18 16.05 11.20
C SER A 404 14.66 16.98 10.10
N THR A 405 15.45 17.23 9.06
CA THR A 405 15.06 18.10 7.94
C THR A 405 14.00 17.44 7.05
N SER A 406 14.08 16.11 6.86
CA SER A 406 13.03 15.33 6.20
C SER A 406 11.71 15.37 6.97
N MET A 407 11.73 15.22 8.30
CA MET A 407 10.52 15.36 9.12
C MET A 407 9.93 16.77 9.09
N ALA A 408 10.77 17.81 9.17
CA ALA A 408 10.31 19.19 9.04
C ALA A 408 9.62 19.41 7.68
N ALA A 409 10.22 18.91 6.60
CA ALA A 409 9.63 18.97 5.27
C ALA A 409 8.33 18.16 5.18
N ASN A 410 8.28 16.94 5.73
CA ASN A 410 7.07 16.11 5.74
C ASN A 410 5.88 16.83 6.38
N ILE A 411 6.08 17.48 7.53
CA ILE A 411 5.01 18.22 8.21
C ILE A 411 4.53 19.38 7.34
N GLN A 412 5.44 20.13 6.72
CA GLN A 412 5.10 21.29 5.91
C GLN A 412 4.39 20.90 4.61
N GLU A 413 4.86 19.86 3.94
CA GLU A 413 4.20 19.25 2.77
C GLU A 413 2.79 18.74 3.15
N ALA A 414 2.65 18.08 4.29
CA ALA A 414 1.35 17.58 4.76
C ALA A 414 0.37 18.73 5.09
N LEU A 415 0.84 19.80 5.74
CA LEU A 415 0.05 21.02 5.97
C LEU A 415 -0.38 21.66 4.65
N GLU A 416 0.51 21.76 3.66
CA GLU A 416 0.22 22.31 2.33
C GLU A 416 -0.87 21.50 1.61
N THR A 417 -0.89 20.18 1.78
CA THR A 417 -1.94 19.31 1.23
C THR A 417 -3.26 19.31 2.02
N GLY A 418 -3.33 20.05 3.13
CA GLY A 418 -4.55 20.23 3.92
C GLY A 418 -4.87 19.08 4.89
N CYS A 419 -3.85 18.42 5.45
CA CYS A 419 -4.07 17.42 6.51
C CYS A 419 -4.75 18.03 7.75
N THR A 420 -5.55 17.25 8.48
CA THR A 420 -6.14 17.68 9.76
C THR A 420 -5.42 17.12 10.98
N GLY A 421 -4.28 16.47 10.78
CA GLY A 421 -3.48 15.98 11.88
C GLY A 421 -2.45 14.92 11.51
N PHE A 422 -1.71 14.51 12.53
CA PHE A 422 -0.50 13.74 12.39
C PHE A 422 -0.47 12.51 13.29
N LEU A 423 0.16 11.45 12.82
CA LEU A 423 0.51 10.26 13.58
C LEU A 423 2.03 10.19 13.69
N PHE A 424 2.54 10.02 14.91
CA PHE A 424 3.98 9.96 15.16
C PHE A 424 4.29 8.72 16.02
N ASP A 425 5.33 7.99 15.64
CA ASP A 425 5.89 6.91 16.46
C ASP A 425 7.32 7.29 16.84
N GLU A 426 7.59 7.42 18.15
CA GLU A 426 8.91 7.75 18.69
C GLU A 426 10.00 6.85 18.11
N ASP A 427 9.72 5.56 17.89
CA ASP A 427 10.68 4.57 17.38
C ASP A 427 11.09 4.82 15.92
N THR A 428 10.34 5.63 15.17
CA THR A 428 10.60 5.92 13.74
C THR A 428 10.90 7.40 13.46
N CYS A 429 10.91 8.23 14.50
CA CYS A 429 11.19 9.65 14.39
C CYS A 429 12.64 9.96 14.75
N ALA A 430 13.16 11.09 14.25
CA ALA A 430 14.45 11.59 14.65
C ALA A 430 14.37 12.15 16.10
N THR A 431 15.14 11.58 17.03
CA THR A 431 15.08 11.95 18.46
C THR A 431 15.32 13.44 18.71
N ASN A 432 16.30 14.01 18.01
CA ASN A 432 16.65 15.43 18.08
C ASN A 432 15.55 16.36 17.52
N PHE A 433 14.65 15.83 16.70
CA PHE A 433 13.47 16.54 16.22
C PHE A 433 12.32 16.45 17.23
N LEU A 434 12.13 15.31 17.90
CA LEU A 434 11.03 15.15 18.85
C LEU A 434 11.21 15.96 20.12
N ILE A 435 12.40 15.88 20.73
CA ILE A 435 12.67 16.48 22.03
C ILE A 435 14.05 17.14 22.04
N ARG A 436 14.25 18.02 23.00
CA ARG A 436 15.57 18.57 23.30
C ARG A 436 15.87 18.39 24.77
N ASP A 437 16.87 17.55 25.05
CA ASP A 437 17.33 17.27 26.40
C ASP A 437 17.88 18.53 27.11
N LEU A 438 17.56 18.69 28.40
CA LEU A 438 17.97 19.85 29.20
C LEU A 438 19.49 19.95 29.35
N ARG A 439 20.21 18.82 29.48
CA ARG A 439 21.67 18.83 29.61
C ARG A 439 22.33 19.23 28.29
N MET A 440 21.79 18.76 27.17
CA MET A 440 22.23 19.19 25.84
C MET A 440 22.00 20.69 25.61
N GLN A 441 20.92 21.27 26.14
CA GLN A 441 20.70 22.73 26.11
C GLN A 441 21.72 23.52 26.92
N MET A 442 22.23 22.96 28.02
CA MET A 442 23.28 23.60 28.81
C MET A 442 24.65 23.53 28.12
N LEU A 443 24.89 22.47 27.34
CA LEU A 443 26.16 22.26 26.63
C LEU A 443 26.23 23.03 25.30
N ILE A 444 25.13 23.07 24.55
CA ILE A 444 25.02 23.72 23.24
C ILE A 444 24.05 24.88 23.37
N SER A 445 24.55 26.10 23.22
CA SER A 445 23.73 27.31 23.25
C SER A 445 22.59 27.24 22.23
N LYS A 446 21.45 27.88 22.54
CA LYS A 446 20.31 27.92 21.61
C LYS A 446 20.68 28.47 20.23
N GLU A 447 21.64 29.39 20.16
CA GLU A 447 22.13 30.01 18.93
C GLU A 447 22.89 29.04 18.01
N ASN A 448 23.45 27.95 18.58
CA ASN A 448 24.23 26.96 17.84
C ASN A 448 23.44 25.68 17.52
N GLU A 449 22.16 25.60 17.92
CA GLU A 449 21.27 24.48 17.63
C GLU A 449 20.16 24.95 16.68
N PRO A 450 20.22 24.62 15.38
CA PRO A 450 19.24 25.10 14.42
C PRO A 450 17.87 24.44 14.59
N ILE A 451 17.75 23.33 15.32
CA ILE A 451 16.50 22.57 15.40
C ILE A 451 15.61 23.10 16.54
N THR A 452 14.41 23.53 16.16
CA THR A 452 13.28 23.73 17.07
C THR A 452 12.51 22.41 17.17
N PRO A 453 12.47 21.76 18.35
CA PRO A 453 11.88 20.44 18.48
C PRO A 453 10.35 20.49 18.37
N LEU A 454 9.74 19.39 17.91
CA LEU A 454 8.30 19.23 17.72
C LEU A 454 7.51 19.57 18.98
N ILE A 455 7.99 19.20 20.17
CA ILE A 455 7.32 19.53 21.44
C ILE A 455 7.05 21.04 21.61
N SER A 456 7.89 21.91 21.05
CA SER A 456 7.70 23.36 21.10
C SER A 456 6.68 23.89 20.10
N LYS A 457 6.30 23.08 19.09
CA LYS A 457 5.41 23.47 18.00
C LYS A 457 4.10 22.69 17.95
N ILE A 458 4.04 21.51 18.55
CA ILE A 458 2.89 20.60 18.50
C ILE A 458 1.59 21.26 18.98
N ARG A 459 1.66 22.14 19.98
CA ARG A 459 0.50 22.90 20.44
C ARG A 459 0.02 23.93 19.41
N SER A 460 0.94 24.65 18.75
CA SER A 460 0.63 25.59 17.67
C SER A 460 0.07 24.88 16.44
N LEU A 461 0.57 23.67 16.10
CA LEU A 461 -0.05 22.83 15.06
C LEU A 461 -1.54 22.61 15.34
N TYR A 462 -1.93 22.37 16.59
CA TYR A 462 -3.34 22.23 16.94
C TYR A 462 -4.09 23.57 16.98
N THR A 463 -3.58 24.57 17.71
CA THR A 463 -4.35 25.81 17.97
C THR A 463 -4.35 26.80 16.82
N GLU A 464 -3.34 26.77 15.95
CA GLU A 464 -3.17 27.72 14.84
C GLU A 464 -3.41 27.06 13.47
N GLN A 465 -3.03 25.78 13.31
CA GLN A 465 -3.21 25.04 12.05
C GLN A 465 -4.38 24.04 12.09
N ASN A 466 -5.12 23.95 13.21
CA ASN A 466 -6.22 23.01 13.41
C ASN A 466 -5.84 21.53 13.13
N CYS A 467 -4.58 21.18 13.39
CA CYS A 467 -4.02 19.86 13.16
C CYS A 467 -3.84 19.12 14.48
N SER A 468 -4.59 18.03 14.65
CA SER A 468 -4.46 17.16 15.82
C SER A 468 -3.20 16.28 15.74
N SER A 469 -2.79 15.69 16.85
CA SER A 469 -1.63 14.79 16.88
C SER A 469 -1.88 13.56 17.74
N ILE A 470 -1.53 12.37 17.24
CA ILE A 470 -1.48 11.13 18.00
C ILE A 470 -0.02 10.67 18.04
N LEU A 471 0.59 10.67 19.22
CA LEU A 471 2.00 10.32 19.43
C LEU A 471 2.10 9.04 20.25
N VAL A 472 2.79 8.02 19.72
CA VAL A 472 3.32 6.94 20.55
C VAL A 472 4.59 7.43 21.24
N VAL A 473 4.61 7.35 22.57
CA VAL A 473 5.77 7.70 23.41
C VAL A 473 6.10 6.57 24.38
N GLY A 474 7.37 6.36 24.64
CA GLY A 474 7.88 5.38 25.60
C GLY A 474 9.17 5.81 26.30
N GLY A 475 9.96 6.70 25.68
CA GLY A 475 11.25 7.15 26.21
C GLY A 475 11.24 8.52 26.89
N SER A 476 10.25 9.37 26.58
CA SER A 476 10.20 10.76 27.08
C SER A 476 8.86 11.15 27.68
N GLY A 477 8.90 11.62 28.92
CA GLY A 477 7.75 12.20 29.62
C GLY A 477 7.44 13.65 29.25
N SER A 478 8.29 14.32 28.46
CA SER A 478 8.15 15.77 28.20
C SER A 478 6.83 16.13 27.51
N TYR A 479 6.27 15.23 26.69
CA TYR A 479 5.02 15.48 25.99
C TYR A 479 3.78 15.48 26.91
N LEU A 480 3.89 14.98 28.15
CA LEU A 480 2.77 14.94 29.10
C LEU A 480 2.24 16.36 29.40
N ASP A 481 3.11 17.37 29.40
CA ASP A 481 2.74 18.76 29.68
C ASP A 481 1.89 19.40 28.56
N VAL A 482 1.94 18.82 27.34
CA VAL A 482 1.22 19.33 26.17
C VAL A 482 0.15 18.36 25.68
N ALA A 483 -0.15 17.29 26.40
CA ALA A 483 -1.18 16.33 26.01
C ALA A 483 -2.58 16.77 26.49
N ASP A 484 -3.58 16.58 25.64
CA ASP A 484 -5.00 16.73 26.01
C ASP A 484 -5.60 15.38 26.47
N LEU A 485 -5.04 14.28 25.97
CA LEU A 485 -5.42 12.91 26.35
C LEU A 485 -4.17 12.02 26.43
N VAL A 486 -4.08 11.21 27.49
CA VAL A 486 -3.06 10.16 27.63
C VAL A 486 -3.74 8.80 27.72
N ILE A 487 -3.36 7.91 26.81
CA ILE A 487 -3.78 6.51 26.77
C ILE A 487 -2.56 5.68 27.12
N SER A 488 -2.58 5.00 28.26
CA SER A 488 -1.53 4.04 28.63
C SER A 488 -1.90 2.64 28.15
N MET A 489 -1.00 2.02 27.39
CA MET A 489 -1.10 0.63 26.96
C MET A 489 -0.36 -0.27 27.93
N GLU A 490 -1.11 -1.16 28.58
CA GLU A 490 -0.56 -2.20 29.46
C GLU A 490 -1.07 -3.56 29.02
N SER A 491 -0.14 -4.47 28.73
CA SER A 491 -0.43 -5.83 28.26
C SER A 491 -1.51 -5.86 27.16
N TYR A 492 -1.38 -4.98 26.16
CA TYR A 492 -2.30 -4.84 25.01
C TYR A 492 -3.69 -4.28 25.34
N VAL A 493 -3.90 -3.78 26.55
CA VAL A 493 -5.16 -3.15 27.00
C VAL A 493 -4.93 -1.64 27.20
N PRO A 494 -5.80 -0.79 26.61
CA PRO A 494 -5.74 0.65 26.81
C PRO A 494 -6.38 1.08 28.14
N ASN A 495 -5.73 2.00 28.85
CA ASN A 495 -6.25 2.67 30.03
C ASN A 495 -6.16 4.19 29.83
N LYS A 496 -7.11 4.93 30.38
CA LYS A 496 -6.98 6.40 30.48
C LYS A 496 -6.10 6.71 31.69
N SER A 497 -4.99 7.39 31.46
CA SER A 497 -4.06 7.83 32.53
C SER A 497 -4.41 9.21 33.06
#